data_AF-A0A946ALN5-F1
#
_entry.id   AF-A0A946ALN5-F1
#
_cell.length_a   1.000
_cell.length_b   1.000
_cell.length_c   1.000
_cell.angle_alpha   90.00
_cell.angle_beta   90.00
_cell.angle_gamma   90.00
#
_symmetry.space_group_name_H-M   'P 1'
#
loop_
_entity.id
_entity.type
_entity.pdbx_description
1 polymer ?
#
loop_
_entity_poly.entity_id
_entity_poly.type
_entity_poly.pdbx_seq_one_letter_code
_entity_poly.pdbx_strand_id
1 'polypeptide(L)'
;MTAYAELHVLSNFTFLRGASHPEELVETAVALGYQALAITDECSVSGVVRAHVSAKEAGLKKLIIGSEFRLESGLKLVVLVRSRVGYTALCRLITRGRRAAEKGSYKITADDFADGLNDCLVIWIPANQLLLSADDAWIIDIFRGRLWIAVELLADGLERLRLERLQHLSQALNLPLVAAGDVHMHSRERRALQDTVTAIREGVTLDRAGYALYPNGERYLRSRQTISRIYPRELLAETLHIASLTDFSLDELCYEYPDEIVPQGQTPTSWLRHLTEEGMQKRWPAGTPAKVQALVEHELELISDLKYEPFFLTVYDVVAFARSQQILCQGRGSAANSAVCFCLGITEVDPDRMAMLVERFISKERNEPPDIDVDFEHERREEVIQYIYQKYGRDRAALAATVITYRPRSALRDVGKVLGLSGLQVDRLAKSMQWWDGSEVDDSRVLEAGLDPASPLIKRLLYLVRQLIRFPRHLSQHVGGFVISNGPLAELVPVENATMADRTVIQWEKNDLEDLGLLKVDVLGLGMLTAIRR
;
A
#
# COMPACT_ATOMS: atom_id res chain seq x y z
N MET A 1 -18.40 27.21 -13.98
CA MET A 1 -17.03 26.96 -13.45
C MET A 1 -16.35 25.98 -14.38
N THR A 2 -15.07 26.18 -14.71
CA THR A 2 -14.32 25.27 -15.59
C THR A 2 -14.13 23.92 -14.88
N ALA A 3 -14.45 22.82 -15.55
CA ALA A 3 -14.18 21.47 -15.06
C ALA A 3 -12.67 21.18 -15.10
N TYR A 4 -12.21 20.31 -14.20
CA TYR A 4 -10.80 19.99 -14.05
C TYR A 4 -10.63 18.57 -13.47
N ALA A 5 -9.59 17.87 -13.91
CA ALA A 5 -9.07 16.68 -13.27
C ALA A 5 -7.61 16.93 -12.88
N GLU A 6 -7.22 16.55 -11.66
CA GLU A 6 -5.81 16.59 -11.27
C GLU A 6 -5.16 15.25 -11.55
N LEU A 7 -4.05 15.26 -12.29
CA LEU A 7 -3.43 14.05 -12.85
C LEU A 7 -2.08 13.71 -12.24
N HIS A 8 -1.56 14.56 -11.34
CA HIS A 8 -0.25 14.36 -10.73
C HIS A 8 -0.30 14.75 -9.24
N VAL A 9 -0.42 13.72 -8.39
CA VAL A 9 -0.61 13.87 -6.94
C VAL A 9 0.17 12.81 -6.19
N LEU A 10 0.94 13.24 -5.20
CA LEU A 10 1.64 12.36 -4.27
C LEU A 10 0.96 12.42 -2.91
N SER A 11 0.59 11.25 -2.40
CA SER A 11 0.16 11.08 -1.03
C SER A 11 1.38 10.91 -0.12
N ASN A 12 1.16 10.87 1.19
CA ASN A 12 2.21 10.56 2.15
C ASN A 12 2.75 9.12 2.06
N PHE A 13 2.17 8.27 1.20
CA PHE A 13 2.74 6.97 0.83
C PHE A 13 3.92 7.07 -0.15
N THR A 14 4.12 8.24 -0.76
CA THR A 14 5.47 8.65 -1.15
C THR A 14 6.19 9.22 0.07
N PHE A 15 6.78 8.32 0.87
CA PHE A 15 7.25 8.62 2.23
C PHE A 15 8.14 9.87 2.29
N LEU A 16 7.80 10.77 3.23
CA LEU A 16 8.50 12.04 3.48
C LEU A 16 8.59 12.97 2.25
N ARG A 17 7.80 12.73 1.20
CA ARG A 17 7.70 13.60 0.03
C ARG A 17 6.29 14.17 -0.13
N GLY A 18 5.25 13.35 -0.04
CA GLY A 18 3.88 13.84 0.08
C GLY A 18 3.53 14.19 1.54
N ALA A 19 2.79 15.27 1.75
CA ALA A 19 2.40 15.77 3.06
C ALA A 19 0.90 15.64 3.33
N SER A 20 0.20 14.74 2.65
CA SER A 20 -1.25 14.55 2.82
C SER A 20 -1.63 13.09 2.72
N HIS A 21 -2.58 12.71 3.55
CA HIS A 21 -3.20 11.39 3.47
C HIS A 21 -4.02 11.25 2.17
N PRO A 22 -4.12 10.05 1.58
CA PRO A 22 -5.01 9.80 0.45
C PRO A 22 -6.45 10.30 0.69
N GLU A 23 -6.97 10.09 1.89
CA GLU A 23 -8.30 10.50 2.32
C GLU A 23 -8.47 12.03 2.29
N GLU A 24 -7.50 12.78 2.84
CA GLU A 24 -7.52 14.26 2.81
C GLU A 24 -7.50 14.82 1.38
N LEU A 25 -6.77 14.17 0.47
CA LEU A 25 -6.68 14.55 -0.94
C LEU A 25 -8.01 14.32 -1.66
N VAL A 26 -8.64 13.17 -1.43
CA VAL A 26 -9.94 12.82 -2.01
C VAL A 26 -11.03 13.77 -1.52
N GLU A 27 -11.18 13.93 -0.21
CA GLU A 27 -12.18 14.82 0.40
C GLU A 27 -12.06 16.25 -0.12
N THR A 28 -10.82 16.74 -0.22
CA THR A 28 -10.55 18.08 -0.74
C THR A 28 -10.88 18.19 -2.22
N ALA A 29 -10.55 17.19 -3.05
CA ALA A 29 -10.89 17.20 -4.47
C ALA A 29 -12.42 17.23 -4.69
N VAL A 30 -13.17 16.48 -3.88
CA VAL A 30 -14.65 16.51 -3.87
C VAL A 30 -15.15 17.90 -3.49
N ALA A 31 -14.64 18.47 -2.38
CA ALA A 31 -15.04 19.80 -1.92
C ALA A 31 -14.76 20.90 -2.96
N LEU A 32 -13.66 20.79 -3.72
CA LEU A 32 -13.32 21.71 -4.80
C LEU A 32 -14.11 21.46 -6.10
N GLY A 33 -14.83 20.35 -6.20
CA GLY A 33 -15.67 19.96 -7.33
C GLY A 33 -14.89 19.45 -8.54
N TYR A 34 -13.77 18.76 -8.31
CA TYR A 34 -12.99 18.12 -9.37
C TYR A 34 -13.80 17.01 -10.06
N GLN A 35 -13.51 16.76 -11.34
CA GLN A 35 -14.12 15.67 -12.10
C GLN A 35 -13.37 14.35 -11.95
N ALA A 36 -12.06 14.42 -11.72
CA ALA A 36 -11.26 13.27 -11.37
C ALA A 36 -10.05 13.69 -10.52
N LEU A 37 -9.51 12.73 -9.78
CA LEU A 37 -8.26 12.85 -9.03
C LEU A 37 -7.40 11.62 -9.32
N ALA A 38 -6.16 11.82 -9.75
CA ALA A 38 -5.17 10.75 -9.82
C ALA A 38 -4.42 10.65 -8.50
N ILE A 39 -4.07 9.43 -8.09
CA ILE A 39 -3.04 9.17 -7.06
C ILE A 39 -1.86 8.51 -7.77
N THR A 40 -0.70 9.15 -7.72
CA THR A 40 0.46 8.81 -8.53
C THR A 40 1.72 8.68 -7.68
N ASP A 41 1.62 8.00 -6.54
CA ASP A 41 2.74 7.82 -5.61
C ASP A 41 3.99 7.25 -6.30
N GLU A 42 5.18 7.64 -5.83
CA GLU A 42 6.43 7.37 -6.54
C GLU A 42 6.80 5.87 -6.48
N CYS A 43 6.84 5.24 -7.65
CA CYS A 43 7.10 3.81 -7.85
C CYS A 43 6.34 2.95 -6.81
N SER A 44 5.04 3.25 -6.65
CA SER A 44 4.20 2.71 -5.58
C SER A 44 2.72 2.83 -5.90
N VAL A 45 1.94 1.86 -5.41
CA VAL A 45 0.48 1.91 -5.30
C VAL A 45 0.02 1.71 -3.85
N SER A 46 0.87 1.98 -2.85
CA SER A 46 0.49 1.78 -1.44
C SER A 46 -0.67 2.67 -0.99
N GLY A 47 -0.77 3.90 -1.49
CA GLY A 47 -1.80 4.85 -1.06
C GLY A 47 -3.17 4.67 -1.73
N VAL A 48 -3.27 3.81 -2.76
CA VAL A 48 -4.44 3.82 -3.66
C VAL A 48 -5.68 3.15 -3.07
N VAL A 49 -5.52 2.13 -2.22
CA VAL A 49 -6.66 1.43 -1.60
C VAL A 49 -7.43 2.37 -0.69
N ARG A 50 -6.70 3.10 0.16
CA ARG A 50 -7.26 4.15 1.03
C ARG A 50 -7.92 5.27 0.24
N ALA A 51 -7.30 5.69 -0.86
CA ALA A 51 -7.92 6.66 -1.78
C ALA A 51 -9.23 6.12 -2.38
N HIS A 52 -9.26 4.84 -2.75
CA HIS A 52 -10.41 4.17 -3.36
C HIS A 52 -11.58 4.04 -2.39
N VAL A 53 -11.33 3.59 -1.17
CA VAL A 53 -12.34 3.54 -0.10
C VAL A 53 -12.91 4.95 0.16
N SER A 54 -12.02 5.93 0.39
CA SER A 54 -12.44 7.31 0.61
C SER A 54 -13.17 7.92 -0.60
N ALA A 55 -12.78 7.58 -1.83
CA ALA A 55 -13.44 8.06 -3.04
C ALA A 55 -14.89 7.58 -3.15
N LYS A 56 -15.14 6.32 -2.78
CA LYS A 56 -16.49 5.74 -2.74
C LYS A 56 -17.35 6.39 -1.65
N GLU A 57 -16.80 6.59 -0.46
CA GLU A 57 -17.49 7.20 0.68
C GLU A 57 -17.79 8.69 0.45
N ALA A 58 -16.82 9.46 -0.04
CA ALA A 58 -16.95 10.89 -0.28
C ALA A 58 -17.69 11.23 -1.59
N GLY A 59 -17.94 10.25 -2.46
CA GLY A 59 -18.61 10.45 -3.74
C GLY A 59 -17.73 11.16 -4.78
N LEU A 60 -16.43 10.88 -4.79
CA LEU A 60 -15.54 11.33 -5.86
C LEU A 60 -15.97 10.70 -7.18
N LYS A 61 -16.16 11.54 -8.21
CA LYS A 61 -16.68 11.08 -9.51
C LYS A 61 -15.78 10.05 -10.19
N LYS A 62 -14.47 10.21 -10.06
CA LYS A 62 -13.47 9.35 -10.71
C LYS A 62 -12.14 9.42 -9.99
N LEU A 63 -11.68 8.28 -9.49
CA LEU A 63 -10.32 8.09 -9.03
C LEU A 63 -9.50 7.49 -10.18
N ILE A 64 -8.33 8.04 -10.46
CA ILE A 64 -7.40 7.53 -11.47
C ILE A 64 -6.19 6.92 -10.76
N ILE A 65 -5.85 5.68 -11.11
CA ILE A 65 -4.71 4.99 -10.53
C ILE A 65 -3.49 5.21 -11.41
N GLY A 66 -2.35 5.55 -10.80
CA GLY A 66 -1.09 5.70 -11.50
C GLY A 66 0.12 5.66 -10.57
N SER A 67 1.29 5.96 -11.12
CA SER A 67 2.53 6.10 -10.36
C SER A 67 3.49 7.05 -11.05
N GLU A 68 4.23 7.82 -10.26
CA GLU A 68 5.36 8.62 -10.72
C GLU A 68 6.64 7.78 -10.73
N PHE A 69 7.50 7.99 -11.74
CA PHE A 69 8.81 7.38 -11.86
C PHE A 69 9.87 8.42 -12.15
N ARG A 70 11.03 8.26 -11.51
CA ARG A 70 12.28 8.88 -11.89
C ARG A 70 13.23 7.80 -12.37
N LEU A 71 13.59 7.87 -13.65
CA LEU A 71 14.56 6.95 -14.25
C LEU A 71 15.98 7.29 -13.82
N GLU A 72 16.91 6.34 -13.98
CA GLU A 72 18.33 6.58 -13.71
C GLU A 72 18.93 7.71 -14.57
N SER A 73 18.38 7.96 -15.77
CA SER A 73 18.74 9.11 -16.61
C SER A 73 18.31 10.46 -16.03
N GLY A 74 17.46 10.46 -15.00
CA GLY A 74 16.84 11.66 -14.42
C GLY A 74 15.49 12.02 -15.03
N LEU A 75 15.05 11.31 -16.08
CA LEU A 75 13.73 11.51 -16.71
C LEU A 75 12.62 11.26 -15.69
N LYS A 76 11.63 12.15 -15.64
CA LYS A 76 10.49 12.08 -14.72
C LYS A 76 9.20 11.85 -15.48
N LEU A 77 8.49 10.76 -15.17
CA LEU A 77 7.28 10.32 -15.85
C LEU A 77 6.17 10.04 -14.84
N VAL A 78 4.93 10.30 -15.24
CA VAL A 78 3.73 9.83 -14.54
C VAL A 78 3.00 8.87 -15.45
N VAL A 79 2.74 7.66 -14.98
CA VAL A 79 2.01 6.63 -15.72
C VAL A 79 0.63 6.50 -15.12
N LEU A 80 -0.42 6.63 -15.94
CA LEU A 80 -1.82 6.50 -15.56
C LEU A 80 -2.42 5.25 -16.21
N VAL A 81 -3.23 4.53 -15.45
CA VAL A 81 -3.80 3.25 -15.85
C VAL A 81 -5.11 3.45 -16.61
N ARG A 82 -5.28 2.76 -17.75
CA ARG A 82 -6.55 2.79 -18.50
C ARG A 82 -7.49 1.65 -18.18
N SER A 83 -6.93 0.46 -17.99
CA SER A 83 -7.65 -0.81 -17.86
C SER A 83 -6.94 -1.70 -16.84
N ARG A 84 -7.58 -2.83 -16.46
CA ARG A 84 -6.92 -3.86 -15.64
C ARG A 84 -5.61 -4.37 -16.25
N VAL A 85 -5.52 -4.48 -17.58
CA VAL A 85 -4.27 -4.86 -18.28
C VAL A 85 -3.18 -3.82 -18.05
N GLY A 86 -3.52 -2.53 -18.15
CA GLY A 86 -2.61 -1.44 -17.83
C GLY A 86 -2.17 -1.44 -16.37
N TYR A 87 -3.08 -1.76 -15.44
CA TYR A 87 -2.77 -1.87 -14.01
C TYR A 87 -1.76 -2.97 -13.73
N THR A 88 -1.97 -4.16 -14.31
CA THR A 88 -1.03 -5.28 -14.24
C THR A 88 0.34 -4.89 -14.79
N ALA A 89 0.39 -4.21 -15.93
CA ALA A 89 1.65 -3.75 -16.51
C ALA A 89 2.38 -2.74 -15.61
N LEU A 90 1.65 -1.79 -15.04
CA LEU A 90 2.19 -0.84 -14.06
C LEU A 90 2.78 -1.57 -12.84
N CYS A 91 2.04 -2.52 -12.28
CA CYS A 91 2.48 -3.27 -11.12
C CYS A 91 3.71 -4.14 -11.40
N ARG A 92 3.81 -4.72 -12.61
CA ARG A 92 5.00 -5.45 -13.08
C ARG A 92 6.21 -4.51 -13.23
N LEU A 93 6.02 -3.30 -13.75
CA LEU A 93 7.09 -2.29 -13.83
C LEU A 93 7.60 -1.90 -12.44
N ILE A 94 6.69 -1.57 -11.50
CA ILE A 94 7.05 -1.23 -10.11
C ILE A 94 7.79 -2.42 -9.47
N THR A 95 7.28 -3.64 -9.63
CA THR A 95 7.91 -4.86 -9.11
C THR A 95 9.34 -5.01 -9.61
N ARG A 96 9.56 -4.86 -10.92
CA ARG A 96 10.89 -4.96 -11.51
C ARG A 96 11.83 -3.91 -10.92
N GLY A 97 11.39 -2.66 -10.87
CA GLY A 97 12.21 -1.56 -10.37
C GLY A 97 12.56 -1.68 -8.89
N ARG A 98 11.59 -2.10 -8.06
CA ARG A 98 11.79 -2.31 -6.61
C ARG A 98 12.64 -3.54 -6.31
N ARG A 99 12.51 -4.60 -7.11
CA ARG A 99 13.31 -5.84 -6.95
C ARG A 99 14.75 -5.69 -7.44
N ALA A 100 15.01 -4.74 -8.34
CA ALA A 100 16.36 -4.40 -8.82
C ALA A 100 17.18 -3.56 -7.82
N ALA A 101 16.61 -3.20 -6.66
CA ALA A 101 17.24 -2.33 -5.68
C ALA A 101 17.08 -2.84 -4.24
N GLU A 102 17.78 -2.20 -3.31
CA GLU A 102 17.61 -2.43 -1.87
C GLU A 102 16.27 -1.87 -1.38
N LYS A 103 15.73 -2.45 -0.30
CA LYS A 103 14.46 -2.03 0.31
C LYS A 103 14.43 -0.52 0.53
N GLY A 104 13.37 0.13 0.05
CA GLY A 104 13.16 1.58 0.17
C GLY A 104 13.66 2.39 -1.02
N SER A 105 14.37 1.77 -1.96
CA SER A 105 14.79 2.39 -3.23
C SER A 105 14.18 1.66 -4.44
N TYR A 106 14.41 2.16 -5.65
CA TYR A 106 14.09 1.47 -6.90
C TYR A 106 15.09 1.88 -7.98
N LYS A 107 15.26 1.04 -8.99
CA LYS A 107 16.07 1.34 -10.18
C LYS A 107 15.27 1.01 -11.42
N ILE A 108 15.05 2.01 -12.27
CA ILE A 108 14.31 1.86 -13.52
C ILE A 108 15.04 2.61 -14.62
N THR A 109 15.21 1.97 -15.77
CA THR A 109 15.81 2.54 -16.97
C THR A 109 14.77 2.70 -18.09
N ALA A 110 15.18 3.25 -19.23
CA ALA A 110 14.32 3.36 -20.41
C ALA A 110 13.86 1.98 -20.92
N ASP A 111 14.77 0.99 -20.91
CA ASP A 111 14.51 -0.38 -21.37
C ASP A 111 13.37 -1.03 -20.58
N ASP A 112 13.18 -0.63 -19.32
CA ASP A 112 12.12 -1.19 -18.51
C ASP A 112 10.72 -0.85 -19.01
N PHE A 113 10.57 0.25 -19.74
CA PHE A 113 9.32 0.70 -20.35
C PHE A 113 9.09 0.11 -21.75
N ALA A 114 10.06 -0.61 -22.32
CA ALA A 114 10.00 -1.06 -23.71
C ALA A 114 8.82 -1.99 -23.99
N ASP A 115 8.45 -2.83 -23.01
CA ASP A 115 7.38 -3.80 -23.14
C ASP A 115 6.38 -3.71 -21.96
N GLY A 116 5.10 -3.56 -22.29
CA GLY A 116 3.99 -3.86 -21.38
C GLY A 116 3.01 -2.73 -21.09
N LEU A 117 3.39 -1.46 -21.26
CA LEU A 117 2.53 -0.31 -20.87
C LEU A 117 1.58 0.18 -21.97
N ASN A 118 1.14 -0.69 -22.88
CA ASN A 118 0.26 -0.32 -24.01
C ASN A 118 -1.11 0.23 -23.57
N ASP A 119 -1.60 -0.25 -22.43
CA ASP A 119 -2.86 0.17 -21.80
C ASP A 119 -2.67 1.21 -20.70
N CYS A 120 -1.56 1.95 -20.74
CA CYS A 120 -1.32 3.10 -19.89
C CYS A 120 -1.24 4.40 -20.70
N LEU A 121 -1.41 5.52 -20.03
CA LEU A 121 -1.14 6.86 -20.54
C LEU A 121 0.09 7.40 -19.81
N VAL A 122 0.92 8.18 -20.48
CA VAL A 122 2.15 8.72 -19.88
C VAL A 122 2.15 10.24 -19.96
N ILE A 123 2.43 10.87 -18.84
CA ILE A 123 2.68 12.30 -18.76
C ILE A 123 4.17 12.48 -18.47
N TRP A 124 4.90 13.02 -19.44
CA TRP A 124 6.29 13.37 -19.29
C TRP A 124 6.42 14.72 -18.59
N ILE A 125 7.29 14.80 -17.58
CA ILE A 125 7.62 16.04 -16.88
C ILE A 125 9.05 16.45 -17.29
N PRO A 126 9.18 17.39 -18.24
CA PRO A 126 10.50 17.81 -18.71
C PRO A 126 11.30 18.49 -17.61
N ALA A 127 12.62 18.26 -17.60
CA ALA A 127 13.52 18.99 -16.73
C ALA A 127 13.49 20.51 -17.03
N ASN A 128 13.85 21.34 -16.05
CA ASN A 128 13.92 22.81 -16.22
C ASN A 128 14.87 23.23 -17.36
N GLN A 129 15.89 22.43 -17.63
CA GLN A 129 16.70 22.53 -18.84
C GLN A 129 16.05 21.65 -19.91
N LEU A 130 15.31 22.27 -20.84
CA LEU A 130 14.63 21.60 -21.94
C LEU A 130 15.61 21.23 -23.08
N LEU A 131 16.80 20.76 -22.72
CA LEU A 131 17.70 20.15 -23.69
C LEU A 131 17.18 18.74 -23.90
N LEU A 132 16.44 18.54 -25.00
CA LEU A 132 16.13 17.21 -25.48
C LEU A 132 17.46 16.46 -25.67
N SER A 133 17.69 15.46 -24.84
CA SER A 133 18.79 14.54 -25.08
C SER A 133 18.35 13.53 -26.14
N ALA A 134 19.32 12.93 -26.85
CA ALA A 134 19.01 11.80 -27.73
C ALA A 134 18.34 10.65 -26.95
N ASP A 135 18.58 10.59 -25.64
CA ASP A 135 18.05 9.62 -24.69
C ASP A 135 16.58 9.87 -24.31
N ASP A 136 15.95 10.96 -24.78
CA ASP A 136 14.53 11.23 -24.54
C ASP A 136 13.64 10.86 -25.73
N ALA A 137 14.21 10.57 -26.91
CA ALA A 137 13.43 10.32 -28.13
C ALA A 137 12.63 9.00 -28.07
N TRP A 138 13.11 8.00 -27.32
CA TRP A 138 12.46 6.69 -27.21
C TRP A 138 11.06 6.79 -26.62
N ILE A 139 10.82 7.72 -25.69
CA ILE A 139 9.52 7.82 -25.02
C ILE A 139 8.41 8.20 -26.00
N ILE A 140 8.75 9.05 -26.97
CA ILE A 140 7.85 9.48 -28.02
C ILE A 140 7.49 8.31 -28.92
N ASP A 141 8.46 7.42 -29.20
CA ASP A 141 8.24 6.26 -30.04
C ASP A 141 7.37 5.21 -29.33
N ILE A 142 7.70 4.90 -28.07
CA ILE A 142 7.00 3.87 -27.27
C ILE A 142 5.58 4.30 -26.90
N PHE A 143 5.39 5.58 -26.56
CA PHE A 143 4.11 6.13 -26.10
C PHE A 143 3.41 7.01 -27.13
N ARG A 144 3.71 6.84 -28.43
CA ARG A 144 3.06 7.63 -29.50
C ARG A 144 1.53 7.56 -29.38
N GLY A 145 0.89 8.72 -29.35
CA GLY A 145 -0.57 8.85 -29.18
C GLY A 145 -1.09 8.60 -27.75
N ARG A 146 -0.20 8.34 -26.79
CA ARG A 146 -0.49 8.13 -25.37
C ARG A 146 0.51 8.86 -24.47
N LEU A 147 1.14 9.91 -25.00
CA LEU A 147 2.15 10.72 -24.33
C LEU A 147 1.72 12.19 -24.32
N TRP A 148 1.78 12.79 -23.14
CA TRP A 148 1.55 14.22 -22.91
C TRP A 148 2.77 14.85 -22.26
N ILE A 149 2.90 16.16 -22.41
CA ILE A 149 3.88 16.97 -21.68
C ILE A 149 3.15 17.70 -20.55
N ALA A 150 3.61 17.51 -19.31
CA ALA A 150 3.09 18.21 -18.15
C ALA A 150 3.39 19.71 -18.21
N VAL A 151 2.40 20.52 -17.86
CA VAL A 151 2.54 21.96 -17.63
C VAL A 151 2.27 22.24 -16.15
N GLU A 152 3.34 22.47 -15.40
CA GLU A 152 3.30 22.75 -13.96
C GLU A 152 3.58 24.24 -13.71
N LEU A 153 2.52 25.00 -13.42
CA LEU A 153 2.57 26.44 -13.17
C LEU A 153 2.42 26.69 -11.67
N LEU A 154 3.55 26.93 -10.99
CA LEU A 154 3.70 26.86 -9.53
C LEU A 154 4.03 28.21 -8.88
N ALA A 155 3.71 29.33 -9.52
CA ALA A 155 4.00 30.69 -9.07
C ALA A 155 5.47 30.93 -8.67
N ASP A 156 6.41 30.37 -9.43
CA ASP A 156 7.86 30.57 -9.23
C ASP A 156 8.41 31.82 -9.95
N GLY A 157 7.55 32.58 -10.62
CA GLY A 157 7.92 33.78 -11.39
C GLY A 157 8.46 33.48 -12.79
N LEU A 158 8.65 32.21 -13.16
CA LEU A 158 9.14 31.77 -14.47
C LEU A 158 8.05 31.09 -15.32
N GLU A 159 6.82 31.05 -14.83
CA GLU A 159 5.68 30.33 -15.41
C GLU A 159 5.40 30.68 -16.87
N ARG A 160 5.42 31.98 -17.22
CA ARG A 160 5.19 32.43 -18.61
C ARG A 160 6.26 31.88 -19.55
N LEU A 161 7.53 32.02 -19.17
CA LEU A 161 8.66 31.50 -19.93
C LEU A 161 8.63 29.97 -20.01
N ARG A 162 8.26 29.28 -18.92
CA ARG A 162 8.09 27.83 -18.91
C ARG A 162 7.00 27.39 -19.88
N LEU A 163 5.83 28.03 -19.82
CA LEU A 163 4.71 27.73 -20.71
C LEU A 163 5.08 27.95 -22.19
N GLU A 164 5.70 29.08 -22.53
CA GLU A 164 6.16 29.36 -23.90
C GLU A 164 7.14 28.30 -24.40
N ARG A 165 8.11 27.91 -23.56
CA ARG A 165 9.07 26.86 -23.94
C ARG A 165 8.42 25.49 -24.11
N LEU A 166 7.47 25.12 -23.25
CA LEU A 166 6.72 23.87 -23.37
C LEU A 166 5.81 23.88 -24.60
N GLN A 167 5.24 25.03 -24.98
CA GLN A 167 4.49 25.19 -26.22
C GLN A 167 5.38 25.00 -27.46
N HIS A 168 6.58 25.57 -27.47
CA HIS A 168 7.56 25.31 -28.53
C HIS A 168 7.96 23.84 -28.60
N LEU A 169 8.20 23.20 -27.45
CA LEU A 169 8.51 21.77 -27.37
C LEU A 169 7.37 20.89 -27.90
N SER A 170 6.14 21.19 -27.47
CA SER A 170 4.91 20.55 -27.93
C SER A 170 4.77 20.62 -29.45
N GLN A 171 5.01 21.79 -30.05
CA GLN A 171 4.98 21.98 -31.50
C GLN A 171 6.09 21.19 -32.21
N ALA A 172 7.31 21.22 -31.68
CA ALA A 172 8.45 20.54 -32.26
C ALA A 172 8.29 19.01 -32.26
N LEU A 173 7.68 18.46 -31.21
CA LEU A 173 7.48 17.02 -31.02
C LEU A 173 6.10 16.52 -31.45
N ASN A 174 5.18 17.43 -31.78
CA ASN A 174 3.78 17.15 -32.01
C ASN A 174 3.12 16.38 -30.85
N LEU A 175 3.38 16.82 -29.61
CA LEU A 175 2.84 16.22 -28.39
C LEU A 175 1.87 17.17 -27.69
N PRO A 176 0.71 16.69 -27.20
CA PRO A 176 -0.23 17.50 -26.45
C PRO A 176 0.35 17.95 -25.10
N LEU A 177 -0.02 19.16 -24.69
CA LEU A 177 0.27 19.70 -23.36
C LEU A 177 -0.92 19.44 -22.43
N VAL A 178 -0.65 19.14 -21.16
CA VAL A 178 -1.70 18.96 -20.14
C VAL A 178 -1.37 19.71 -18.85
N ALA A 179 -2.38 20.31 -18.22
CA ALA A 179 -2.21 20.94 -16.92
C ALA A 179 -1.95 19.88 -15.83
N ALA A 180 -0.97 20.11 -14.97
CA ALA A 180 -0.65 19.26 -13.83
C ALA A 180 -0.22 20.11 -12.63
N GLY A 181 -0.61 19.70 -11.42
CA GLY A 181 -0.32 20.45 -10.20
C GLY A 181 0.97 20.05 -9.48
N ASP A 182 1.52 18.85 -9.75
CA ASP A 182 2.60 18.20 -8.97
C ASP A 182 2.32 18.44 -7.49
N VAL A 183 1.15 17.92 -7.09
CA VAL A 183 0.49 18.17 -5.83
C VAL A 183 1.10 17.28 -4.76
N HIS A 184 1.51 17.90 -3.66
CA HIS A 184 2.06 17.20 -2.49
C HIS A 184 1.21 17.44 -1.23
N MET A 185 0.22 18.32 -1.33
CA MET A 185 -0.59 18.79 -0.22
C MET A 185 -2.06 18.86 -0.64
N HIS A 186 -3.01 18.51 0.22
CA HIS A 186 -4.42 18.82 -0.07
C HIS A 186 -4.71 20.32 0.07
N SER A 187 -4.01 21.02 0.98
CA SER A 187 -4.25 22.44 1.30
C SER A 187 -2.96 23.25 1.40
N ARG A 188 -3.05 24.57 1.22
CA ARG A 188 -1.88 25.47 1.26
C ARG A 188 -1.29 25.58 2.66
N GLU A 189 -2.13 25.45 3.68
CA GLU A 189 -1.79 25.48 5.10
C GLU A 189 -0.85 24.32 5.49
N ARG A 190 -0.83 23.24 4.70
CA ARG A 190 0.03 22.07 4.91
C ARG A 190 1.52 22.35 4.63
N ARG A 191 1.86 23.52 4.09
CA ARG A 191 3.24 23.89 3.73
C ARG A 191 4.25 23.66 4.86
N ALA A 192 3.91 24.07 6.09
CA ALA A 192 4.84 23.92 7.21
C ALA A 192 5.20 22.44 7.48
N LEU A 193 4.23 21.53 7.31
CA LEU A 193 4.47 20.10 7.41
C LEU A 193 5.27 19.59 6.21
N GLN A 194 4.94 20.03 4.99
CA GLN A 194 5.70 19.68 3.78
C GLN A 194 7.18 20.02 3.91
N ASP A 195 7.50 21.24 4.36
CA ASP A 195 8.88 21.67 4.55
C ASP A 195 9.55 20.84 5.66
N THR A 196 8.81 20.49 6.72
CA THR A 196 9.30 19.65 7.81
C THR A 196 9.63 18.24 7.34
N VAL A 197 8.72 17.55 6.64
CA VAL A 197 8.99 16.18 6.15
C VAL A 197 10.10 16.15 5.11
N THR A 198 10.23 17.20 4.31
CA THR A 198 11.35 17.38 3.37
C THR A 198 12.67 17.48 4.14
N ALA A 199 12.74 18.32 5.17
CA ALA A 199 13.95 18.44 6.01
C ALA A 199 14.28 17.14 6.77
N ILE A 200 13.27 16.37 7.22
CA ILE A 200 13.47 15.02 7.79
C ILE A 200 14.12 14.11 6.75
N ARG A 201 13.60 14.08 5.52
CA ARG A 201 14.12 13.25 4.41
C ARG A 201 15.57 13.57 4.10
N GLU A 202 15.91 14.85 4.01
CA GLU A 202 17.26 15.32 3.69
C GLU A 202 18.23 15.24 4.90
N GLY A 203 17.73 14.96 6.10
CA GLY A 203 18.57 14.87 7.30
C GLY A 203 19.16 16.21 7.76
N VAL A 204 18.48 17.33 7.49
CA VAL A 204 18.93 18.69 7.80
C VAL A 204 17.92 19.45 8.65
N THR A 205 18.34 20.57 9.24
CA THR A 205 17.42 21.49 9.94
C THR A 205 16.68 22.37 8.93
N LEU A 206 15.49 22.87 9.30
CA LEU A 206 14.66 23.71 8.43
C LEU A 206 15.40 24.97 7.94
N ASP A 207 16.22 25.59 8.79
CA ASP A 207 17.02 26.77 8.45
C ASP A 207 18.16 26.46 7.46
N ARG A 208 18.53 25.18 7.31
CA ARG A 208 19.62 24.72 6.42
C ARG A 208 19.13 24.00 5.16
N ALA A 209 17.84 23.70 5.06
CA ALA A 209 17.28 22.92 3.96
C ALA A 209 17.42 23.62 2.59
N GLY A 210 17.48 24.95 2.56
CA GLY A 210 17.78 25.71 1.34
C GLY A 210 16.90 25.33 0.15
N TYR A 211 17.53 25.00 -0.99
CA TYR A 211 16.85 24.60 -2.23
C TYR A 211 16.22 23.19 -2.21
N ALA A 212 16.38 22.43 -1.13
CA ALA A 212 15.63 21.19 -0.97
C ALA A 212 14.14 21.45 -0.71
N LEU A 213 13.80 22.61 -0.12
CA LEU A 213 12.42 23.03 0.10
C LEU A 213 11.80 23.58 -1.18
N TYR A 214 10.49 23.48 -1.30
CA TYR A 214 9.79 24.16 -2.39
C TYR A 214 9.87 25.68 -2.22
N PRO A 215 10.02 26.44 -3.33
CA PRO A 215 10.11 27.90 -3.27
C PRO A 215 8.89 28.56 -2.58
N ASN A 216 7.72 27.94 -2.73
CA ASN A 216 6.45 28.42 -2.19
C ASN A 216 5.51 27.25 -1.84
N GLY A 217 4.32 27.58 -1.33
CA GLY A 217 3.31 26.60 -0.93
C GLY A 217 2.29 26.23 -2.03
N GLU A 218 2.59 26.43 -3.31
CA GLU A 218 1.60 26.30 -4.39
C GLU A 218 1.33 24.86 -4.85
N ARG A 219 2.03 23.86 -4.29
CA ARG A 219 1.87 22.43 -4.59
C ARG A 219 0.72 21.79 -3.81
N TYR A 220 -0.45 22.39 -3.87
CA TYR A 220 -1.67 21.92 -3.22
C TYR A 220 -2.83 21.75 -4.20
N LEU A 221 -3.91 21.07 -3.80
CA LEU A 221 -5.15 21.02 -4.59
C LEU A 221 -5.79 22.43 -4.63
N ARG A 222 -5.70 23.09 -5.79
CA ARG A 222 -6.15 24.48 -5.96
C ARG A 222 -7.62 24.57 -6.33
N SER A 223 -8.28 25.67 -5.96
CA SER A 223 -9.66 25.89 -6.42
C SER A 223 -9.76 25.94 -7.94
N ARG A 224 -10.88 25.45 -8.50
CA ARG A 224 -11.17 25.55 -9.94
C ARG A 224 -11.14 26.99 -10.44
N GLN A 225 -11.47 27.96 -9.59
CA GLN A 225 -11.36 29.39 -9.91
C GLN A 225 -9.90 29.81 -10.10
N THR A 226 -9.01 29.42 -9.18
CA THR A 226 -7.57 29.68 -9.27
C THR A 226 -6.98 29.03 -10.51
N ILE A 227 -7.28 27.75 -10.73
CA ILE A 227 -6.78 26.97 -11.88
C ILE A 227 -7.21 27.61 -13.20
N SER A 228 -8.48 28.03 -13.32
CA SER A 228 -9.00 28.68 -14.53
C SER A 228 -8.35 30.03 -14.87
N ARG A 229 -7.66 30.65 -13.92
CA ARG A 229 -6.90 31.90 -14.12
C ARG A 229 -5.45 31.65 -14.51
N ILE A 230 -4.88 30.52 -14.08
CA ILE A 230 -3.47 30.17 -14.27
C ILE A 230 -3.27 29.44 -15.59
N TYR A 231 -4.18 28.52 -15.91
CA TYR A 231 -4.05 27.65 -17.08
C TYR A 231 -4.91 28.12 -18.26
N PRO A 232 -4.38 28.03 -19.50
CA PRO A 232 -5.20 28.05 -20.71
C PRO A 232 -6.31 26.99 -20.66
N ARG A 233 -7.46 27.26 -21.28
CA ARG A 233 -8.63 26.37 -21.22
C ARG A 233 -8.37 25.02 -21.88
N GLU A 234 -7.53 25.01 -22.89
CA GLU A 234 -7.15 23.84 -23.67
C GLU A 234 -6.40 22.83 -22.78
N LEU A 235 -5.47 23.30 -21.94
CA LEU A 235 -4.73 22.44 -21.02
C LEU A 235 -5.64 21.82 -19.96
N LEU A 236 -6.68 22.54 -19.53
CA LEU A 236 -7.69 22.04 -18.60
C LEU A 236 -8.63 21.02 -19.26
N ALA A 237 -9.03 21.27 -20.51
CA ALA A 237 -9.81 20.31 -21.28
C ALA A 237 -9.04 18.99 -21.49
N GLU A 238 -7.72 19.07 -21.70
CA GLU A 238 -6.87 17.89 -21.85
C GLU A 238 -6.84 17.01 -20.59
N THR A 239 -6.92 17.62 -19.40
CA THR A 239 -7.03 16.83 -18.15
C THR A 239 -8.28 15.95 -18.13
N LEU A 240 -9.40 16.46 -18.66
CA LEU A 240 -10.66 15.75 -18.75
C LEU A 240 -10.65 14.72 -19.87
N HIS A 241 -9.94 15.00 -20.97
CA HIS A 241 -9.72 14.02 -22.03
C HIS A 241 -8.97 12.80 -21.49
N ILE A 242 -7.82 13.01 -20.83
CA ILE A 242 -7.07 11.92 -20.20
C ILE A 242 -7.95 11.16 -19.19
N ALA A 243 -8.66 11.88 -18.32
CA ALA A 243 -9.57 11.24 -17.37
C ALA A 243 -10.69 10.43 -18.04
N SER A 244 -11.13 10.80 -19.25
CA SER A 244 -12.14 10.03 -20.00
C SER A 244 -11.59 8.74 -20.63
N LEU A 245 -10.25 8.61 -20.72
CA LEU A 245 -9.58 7.44 -21.29
C LEU A 245 -9.17 6.40 -20.24
N THR A 246 -9.41 6.66 -18.96
CA THR A 246 -8.96 5.83 -17.83
C THR A 246 -10.11 5.20 -17.06
N ASP A 247 -10.53 3.98 -17.34
CA ASP A 247 -11.76 3.41 -16.77
C ASP A 247 -11.54 2.37 -15.66
N PHE A 248 -10.28 2.02 -15.40
CA PHE A 248 -9.91 1.06 -14.37
C PHE A 248 -10.37 1.47 -12.96
N SER A 249 -10.96 0.51 -12.24
CA SER A 249 -11.29 0.58 -10.82
C SER A 249 -10.62 -0.57 -10.05
N LEU A 250 -10.22 -0.33 -8.79
CA LEU A 250 -9.72 -1.40 -7.92
C LEU A 250 -10.79 -2.47 -7.62
N ASP A 251 -12.08 -2.15 -7.79
CA ASP A 251 -13.17 -3.12 -7.68
C ASP A 251 -13.10 -4.23 -8.76
N GLU A 252 -12.30 -4.05 -9.83
CA GLU A 252 -12.08 -5.06 -10.88
C GLU A 252 -11.03 -6.12 -10.52
N LEU A 253 -10.32 -5.96 -9.40
CA LEU A 253 -9.31 -6.90 -8.96
C LEU A 253 -9.98 -8.15 -8.39
N CYS A 254 -9.78 -9.29 -9.07
CA CYS A 254 -10.27 -10.59 -8.61
C CYS A 254 -9.10 -11.40 -8.06
N TYR A 255 -9.23 -11.85 -6.82
CA TYR A 255 -8.25 -12.75 -6.20
C TYR A 255 -8.65 -14.20 -6.37
N GLU A 256 -7.70 -15.00 -6.84
CA GLU A 256 -7.86 -16.42 -7.08
C GLU A 256 -6.73 -17.18 -6.37
N TYR A 257 -7.10 -18.26 -5.68
CA TYR A 257 -6.16 -19.15 -5.00
C TYR A 257 -5.51 -20.13 -5.97
N PRO A 258 -4.30 -20.65 -5.65
CA PRO A 258 -3.62 -21.63 -6.49
C PRO A 258 -4.38 -22.94 -6.67
N ASP A 259 -4.41 -23.45 -7.90
CA ASP A 259 -5.07 -24.73 -8.23
C ASP A 259 -4.25 -25.96 -7.80
N GLU A 260 -2.93 -25.81 -7.65
CA GLU A 260 -1.96 -26.89 -7.40
C GLU A 260 -2.08 -27.59 -6.02
N ILE A 261 -2.94 -27.08 -5.14
CA ILE A 261 -3.27 -27.70 -3.85
C ILE A 261 -4.28 -28.84 -3.97
N VAL A 262 -4.90 -29.00 -5.15
CA VAL A 262 -5.89 -30.03 -5.43
C VAL A 262 -5.30 -31.08 -6.39
N PRO A 263 -5.37 -32.38 -6.07
CA PRO A 263 -4.91 -33.44 -6.97
C PRO A 263 -5.67 -33.45 -8.30
N GLN A 264 -5.02 -33.88 -9.37
CA GLN A 264 -5.65 -33.97 -10.69
C GLN A 264 -6.92 -34.84 -10.65
N GLY A 265 -8.03 -34.31 -11.17
CA GLY A 265 -9.33 -34.98 -11.20
C GLY A 265 -10.19 -34.78 -9.95
N GLN A 266 -9.69 -34.04 -8.95
CA GLN A 266 -10.47 -33.58 -7.80
C GLN A 266 -10.87 -32.10 -7.98
N THR A 267 -11.89 -31.69 -7.22
CA THR A 267 -12.27 -30.28 -7.05
C THR A 267 -11.85 -29.82 -5.64
N PRO A 268 -11.69 -28.51 -5.38
CA PRO A 268 -11.44 -28.02 -4.02
C PRO A 268 -12.47 -28.57 -3.01
N THR A 269 -13.74 -28.61 -3.38
CA THR A 269 -14.84 -29.14 -2.56
C THR A 269 -14.69 -30.63 -2.28
N SER A 270 -14.49 -31.46 -3.31
CA SER A 270 -14.35 -32.90 -3.12
C SER A 270 -13.08 -33.28 -2.36
N TRP A 271 -11.99 -32.53 -2.57
CA TRP A 271 -10.73 -32.77 -1.89
C TRP A 271 -10.75 -32.35 -0.43
N LEU A 272 -11.32 -31.19 -0.11
CA LEU A 272 -11.49 -30.73 1.27
C LEU A 272 -12.34 -31.73 2.07
N ARG A 273 -13.44 -32.21 1.49
CA ARG A 273 -14.28 -33.25 2.10
C ARG A 273 -13.49 -34.52 2.38
N HIS A 274 -12.75 -35.02 1.38
CA HIS A 274 -11.93 -36.23 1.54
C HIS A 274 -10.92 -36.12 2.70
N LEU A 275 -10.18 -35.01 2.77
CA LEU A 275 -9.21 -34.76 3.84
C LEU A 275 -9.89 -34.62 5.22
N THR A 276 -11.06 -34.00 5.25
CA THR A 276 -11.85 -33.85 6.48
C THR A 276 -12.31 -35.23 7.00
N GLU A 277 -12.82 -36.09 6.12
CA GLU A 277 -13.23 -37.46 6.46
C GLU A 277 -12.04 -38.33 6.93
N GLU A 278 -10.88 -38.22 6.27
CA GLU A 278 -9.66 -38.88 6.70
C GLU A 278 -9.23 -38.40 8.10
N GLY A 279 -9.32 -37.09 8.35
CA GLY A 279 -9.09 -36.47 9.64
C GLY A 279 -10.02 -36.99 10.73
N MET A 280 -11.32 -37.11 10.43
CA MET A 280 -12.33 -37.67 11.33
C MET A 280 -12.00 -39.11 11.73
N GLN A 281 -11.58 -39.95 10.78
CA GLN A 281 -11.18 -41.34 11.07
C GLN A 281 -9.94 -41.41 11.98
N LYS A 282 -8.97 -40.52 11.78
CA LYS A 282 -7.77 -40.45 12.63
C LYS A 282 -8.07 -39.95 14.04
N ARG A 283 -8.92 -38.92 14.17
CA ARG A 283 -9.29 -38.32 15.46
C ARG A 283 -10.23 -39.22 16.28
N TRP A 284 -11.11 -39.96 15.61
CA TRP A 284 -12.05 -40.90 16.24
C TRP A 284 -11.99 -42.31 15.60
N PRO A 285 -10.98 -43.14 15.94
CA PRO A 285 -10.82 -44.48 15.37
C PRO A 285 -11.99 -45.44 15.68
N ALA A 286 -12.72 -45.19 16.76
CA ALA A 286 -13.90 -45.96 17.18
C ALA A 286 -15.22 -45.47 16.54
N GLY A 287 -15.16 -44.45 15.67
CA GLY A 287 -16.30 -43.80 15.05
C GLY A 287 -16.52 -42.38 15.55
N THR A 288 -16.78 -41.46 14.62
CA THR A 288 -17.02 -40.05 14.93
C THR A 288 -18.41 -39.85 15.56
N PRO A 289 -18.52 -39.09 16.67
CA PRO A 289 -19.81 -38.79 17.29
C PRO A 289 -20.80 -38.12 16.32
N ALA A 290 -22.08 -38.49 16.38
CA ALA A 290 -23.12 -37.98 15.47
C ALA A 290 -23.25 -36.45 15.51
N LYS A 291 -23.07 -35.84 16.69
CA LYS A 291 -23.06 -34.38 16.88
C LYS A 291 -21.94 -33.73 16.04
N VAL A 292 -20.75 -34.32 16.04
CA VAL A 292 -19.59 -33.80 15.30
C VAL A 292 -19.77 -34.01 13.80
N GLN A 293 -20.31 -35.15 13.37
CA GLN A 293 -20.64 -35.39 11.96
C GLN A 293 -21.58 -34.32 11.41
N ALA A 294 -22.68 -34.03 12.13
CA ALA A 294 -23.63 -32.99 11.73
C ALA A 294 -22.98 -31.58 11.68
N LEU A 295 -22.07 -31.28 12.61
CA LEU A 295 -21.33 -30.02 12.63
C LEU A 295 -20.38 -29.90 11.42
N VAL A 296 -19.65 -30.97 11.09
CA VAL A 296 -18.75 -31.00 9.93
C VAL A 296 -19.52 -30.80 8.63
N GLU A 297 -20.66 -31.47 8.45
CA GLU A 297 -21.49 -31.28 7.25
C GLU A 297 -21.98 -29.84 7.11
N HIS A 298 -22.46 -29.24 8.20
CA HIS A 298 -22.88 -27.84 8.20
C HIS A 298 -21.74 -26.88 7.87
N GLU A 299 -20.54 -27.11 8.43
CA GLU A 299 -19.35 -26.32 8.11
C GLU A 299 -18.93 -26.46 6.65
N LEU A 300 -18.91 -27.67 6.10
CA LEU A 300 -18.53 -27.92 4.70
C LEU A 300 -19.52 -27.25 3.73
N GLU A 301 -20.82 -27.28 4.01
CA GLU A 301 -21.83 -26.54 3.24
C GLU A 301 -21.56 -25.03 3.27
N LEU A 302 -21.30 -24.47 4.46
CA LEU A 302 -21.03 -23.05 4.62
C LEU A 302 -19.75 -22.61 3.90
N ILE A 303 -18.68 -23.42 3.99
CA ILE A 303 -17.41 -23.17 3.29
C ILE A 303 -17.66 -23.18 1.78
N SER A 304 -18.46 -24.12 1.27
CA SER A 304 -18.73 -24.23 -0.17
C SER A 304 -19.59 -23.09 -0.70
N ASP A 305 -20.60 -22.67 0.06
CA ASP A 305 -21.45 -21.52 -0.30
C ASP A 305 -20.64 -20.21 -0.40
N LEU A 306 -19.61 -20.07 0.42
CA LEU A 306 -18.71 -18.91 0.44
C LEU A 306 -17.44 -19.10 -0.39
N LYS A 307 -17.25 -20.28 -0.99
CA LYS A 307 -16.11 -20.66 -1.84
C LYS A 307 -14.74 -20.55 -1.14
N TYR A 308 -14.68 -20.90 0.14
CA TYR A 308 -13.44 -20.83 0.94
C TYR A 308 -12.63 -22.14 0.94
N GLU A 309 -13.00 -23.15 0.15
CA GLU A 309 -12.28 -24.42 0.12
C GLU A 309 -10.78 -24.26 -0.21
N PRO A 310 -10.38 -23.45 -1.22
CA PRO A 310 -8.95 -23.27 -1.52
C PRO A 310 -8.16 -22.65 -0.37
N PHE A 311 -8.79 -21.79 0.43
CA PHE A 311 -8.16 -21.19 1.60
C PHE A 311 -7.87 -22.24 2.68
N PHE A 312 -8.85 -23.06 3.04
CA PHE A 312 -8.68 -24.16 3.99
C PHE A 312 -7.61 -25.16 3.53
N LEU A 313 -7.62 -25.52 2.25
CA LEU A 313 -6.64 -26.43 1.66
C LEU A 313 -5.22 -25.85 1.70
N THR A 314 -5.08 -24.54 1.45
CA THR A 314 -3.78 -23.85 1.53
C THR A 314 -3.23 -23.88 2.96
N VAL A 315 -4.07 -23.60 3.96
CA VAL A 315 -3.64 -23.65 5.37
C VAL A 315 -3.30 -25.08 5.79
N TYR A 316 -4.14 -26.05 5.41
CA TYR A 316 -3.89 -27.47 5.66
C TYR A 316 -2.54 -27.91 5.11
N ASP A 317 -2.22 -27.53 3.88
CA ASP A 317 -0.96 -27.88 3.22
C ASP A 317 0.27 -27.35 4.00
N VAL A 318 0.23 -26.09 4.44
CA VAL A 318 1.28 -25.49 5.27
C VAL A 318 1.43 -26.22 6.61
N VAL A 319 0.30 -26.56 7.25
CA VAL A 319 0.28 -27.33 8.52
C VAL A 319 0.79 -28.76 8.30
N ALA A 320 0.41 -29.41 7.21
CA ALA A 320 0.85 -30.76 6.85
C ALA A 320 2.36 -30.80 6.61
N PHE A 321 2.91 -29.81 5.90
CA PHE A 321 4.36 -29.63 5.77
C PHE A 321 5.03 -29.49 7.13
N ALA A 322 4.56 -28.56 7.98
CA ALA A 322 5.13 -28.34 9.31
C ALA A 322 5.15 -29.63 10.14
N ARG A 323 4.05 -30.38 10.17
CA ARG A 323 3.95 -31.67 10.87
C ARG A 323 4.89 -32.74 10.28
N SER A 324 5.05 -32.79 8.96
CA SER A 324 5.99 -33.72 8.29
C SER A 324 7.45 -33.45 8.68
N GLN A 325 7.78 -32.19 8.97
CA GLN A 325 9.09 -31.75 9.45
C GLN A 325 9.18 -31.73 10.99
N GLN A 326 8.19 -32.28 11.69
CA GLN A 326 8.09 -32.29 13.15
C GLN A 326 8.19 -30.89 13.77
N ILE A 327 7.62 -29.88 13.11
CA ILE A 327 7.47 -28.51 13.63
C ILE A 327 6.15 -28.44 14.38
N LEU A 328 6.19 -28.09 15.67
CA LEU A 328 4.99 -27.84 16.47
C LEU A 328 4.23 -26.64 15.90
N CYS A 329 2.94 -26.83 15.69
CA CYS A 329 2.04 -25.79 15.21
C CYS A 329 0.66 -25.90 15.86
N GLN A 330 -0.03 -24.76 15.98
CA GLN A 330 -1.33 -24.65 16.61
C GLN A 330 -2.13 -23.51 15.98
N GLY A 331 -3.30 -23.83 15.41
CA GLY A 331 -4.28 -22.83 15.00
C GLY A 331 -4.90 -22.14 16.22
N ARG A 332 -5.14 -20.83 16.11
CA ARG A 332 -5.72 -19.99 17.17
C ARG A 332 -6.85 -19.09 16.66
N GLY A 333 -7.39 -18.27 17.55
CA GLY A 333 -8.44 -17.30 17.22
C GLY A 333 -9.78 -17.97 16.92
N SER A 334 -10.51 -17.43 15.95
CA SER A 334 -11.83 -17.94 15.58
C SER A 334 -11.78 -19.33 14.94
N ALA A 335 -10.67 -19.70 14.28
CA ALA A 335 -10.45 -21.03 13.69
C ALA A 335 -10.60 -22.19 14.70
N ALA A 336 -10.39 -21.93 15.99
CA ALA A 336 -10.61 -22.92 17.07
C ALA A 336 -12.09 -23.35 17.20
N ASN A 337 -13.04 -22.60 16.62
CA ASN A 337 -14.46 -22.91 16.60
C ASN A 337 -14.89 -23.72 15.36
N SER A 338 -13.95 -24.29 14.60
CA SER A 338 -14.23 -25.11 13.41
C SER A 338 -13.86 -26.58 13.63
N ALA A 339 -14.84 -27.46 13.46
CA ALA A 339 -14.67 -28.89 13.42
C ALA A 339 -13.88 -29.34 12.18
N VAL A 340 -14.05 -28.67 11.03
CA VAL A 340 -13.24 -28.93 9.83
C VAL A 340 -11.76 -28.64 10.12
N CYS A 341 -11.42 -27.50 10.71
CA CYS A 341 -10.05 -27.18 11.13
C CYS A 341 -9.46 -28.22 12.10
N PHE A 342 -10.27 -28.75 13.02
CA PHE A 342 -9.83 -29.80 13.95
C PHE A 342 -9.53 -31.12 13.23
N CYS A 343 -10.38 -31.51 12.28
CA CYS A 343 -10.21 -32.72 11.48
C CYS A 343 -8.97 -32.63 10.58
N LEU A 344 -8.73 -31.46 9.97
CA LEU A 344 -7.53 -31.17 9.19
C LEU A 344 -6.24 -31.10 10.03
N GLY A 345 -6.34 -31.11 11.36
CA GLY A 345 -5.18 -30.98 12.24
C GLY A 345 -4.61 -29.56 12.33
N ILE A 346 -5.38 -28.56 11.88
CA ILE A 346 -5.04 -27.14 12.02
C ILE A 346 -5.21 -26.73 13.49
N THR A 347 -6.27 -27.20 14.14
CA THR A 347 -6.55 -26.94 15.57
C THR A 347 -6.55 -28.24 16.38
N GLU A 348 -6.51 -28.10 17.71
CA GLU A 348 -6.45 -29.22 18.67
C GLU A 348 -7.61 -29.17 19.67
N VAL A 349 -8.63 -28.34 19.41
CA VAL A 349 -9.82 -28.20 20.28
C VAL A 349 -10.90 -29.19 19.83
N ASP A 350 -11.16 -30.19 20.65
CA ASP A 350 -12.11 -31.28 20.35
C ASP A 350 -13.58 -30.77 20.35
N PRO A 351 -14.28 -30.78 19.19
CA PRO A 351 -15.68 -30.32 19.07
C PRO A 351 -16.70 -31.21 19.81
N ASP A 352 -16.31 -32.42 20.21
CA ASP A 352 -17.19 -33.27 21.03
C ASP A 352 -17.23 -32.78 22.49
N ARG A 353 -16.11 -32.24 22.98
CA ARG A 353 -15.93 -31.82 24.38
C ARG A 353 -16.34 -30.37 24.64
N MET A 354 -16.48 -29.55 23.60
CA MET A 354 -16.80 -28.13 23.71
C MET A 354 -17.94 -27.74 22.77
N ALA A 355 -18.64 -26.64 23.11
CA ALA A 355 -19.63 -26.05 22.23
C ALA A 355 -18.91 -25.14 21.21
N MET A 356 -19.02 -25.49 19.93
CA MET A 356 -18.45 -24.70 18.84
C MET A 356 -19.48 -23.68 18.34
N LEU A 357 -19.00 -22.47 18.01
CA LEU A 357 -19.80 -21.40 17.41
C LEU A 357 -19.19 -21.03 16.05
N VAL A 358 -19.54 -21.80 15.02
CA VAL A 358 -19.00 -21.67 13.67
C VAL A 358 -19.26 -20.29 13.10
N GLU A 359 -20.40 -19.68 13.42
CA GLU A 359 -20.81 -18.37 12.93
C GLU A 359 -19.90 -17.24 13.41
N ARG A 360 -19.12 -17.46 14.48
CA ARG A 360 -18.07 -16.52 14.91
C ARG A 360 -16.83 -16.59 14.03
N PHE A 361 -16.65 -17.68 13.31
CA PHE A 361 -15.54 -17.90 12.40
C PHE A 361 -15.93 -17.59 10.96
N ILE A 362 -17.01 -18.19 10.46
CA ILE A 362 -17.51 -18.00 9.09
C ILE A 362 -18.98 -17.58 9.15
N SER A 363 -19.35 -16.49 8.48
CA SER A 363 -20.75 -16.02 8.47
C SER A 363 -21.12 -15.41 7.12
N LYS A 364 -22.26 -15.87 6.57
CA LYS A 364 -22.85 -15.30 5.35
C LYS A 364 -23.31 -13.85 5.53
N GLU A 365 -23.75 -13.48 6.73
CA GLU A 365 -24.32 -12.15 7.01
C GLU A 365 -23.24 -11.06 7.12
N ARG A 366 -22.06 -11.41 7.67
CA ARG A 366 -20.94 -10.46 7.78
C ARG A 366 -20.23 -10.24 6.45
N ASN A 367 -20.20 -11.25 5.58
CA ASN A 367 -19.44 -11.22 4.33
C ASN A 367 -17.97 -10.77 4.54
N GLU A 368 -17.41 -11.10 5.70
CA GLU A 368 -16.03 -10.84 6.09
C GLU A 368 -15.18 -12.08 5.76
N PRO A 369 -13.98 -11.91 5.17
CA PRO A 369 -13.08 -13.02 4.91
C PRO A 369 -12.66 -13.73 6.22
N PRO A 370 -12.66 -15.08 6.30
CA PRO A 370 -12.21 -15.79 7.49
C PRO A 370 -10.70 -15.63 7.71
N ASP A 371 -10.29 -15.51 8.97
CA ASP A 371 -8.88 -15.42 9.37
C ASP A 371 -8.46 -16.73 10.06
N ILE A 372 -7.52 -17.47 9.46
CA ILE A 372 -6.94 -18.69 10.04
C ILE A 372 -5.49 -18.40 10.42
N ASP A 373 -5.31 -18.02 11.68
CA ASP A 373 -4.01 -17.80 12.29
C ASP A 373 -3.40 -19.12 12.76
N VAL A 374 -2.20 -19.46 12.27
CA VAL A 374 -1.44 -20.62 12.75
C VAL A 374 -0.13 -20.18 13.39
N ASP A 375 0.04 -20.55 14.66
CA ASP A 375 1.29 -20.38 15.38
C ASP A 375 2.22 -21.56 15.14
N PHE A 376 3.46 -21.29 14.76
CA PHE A 376 4.54 -22.27 14.60
C PHE A 376 5.63 -22.01 15.64
N GLU A 377 6.54 -22.97 15.82
CA GLU A 377 7.76 -22.74 16.59
C GLU A 377 8.53 -21.51 16.07
N HIS A 378 8.78 -20.54 16.96
CA HIS A 378 9.46 -19.30 16.60
C HIS A 378 10.80 -19.52 15.87
N GLU A 379 11.61 -20.48 16.33
CA GLU A 379 12.94 -20.77 15.77
C GLU A 379 12.90 -21.50 14.41
N ARG A 380 11.82 -22.25 14.12
CA ARG A 380 11.69 -23.05 12.89
C ARG A 380 10.69 -22.50 11.89
N ARG A 381 10.04 -21.40 12.24
CA ARG A 381 9.06 -20.73 11.39
C ARG A 381 9.62 -20.33 10.02
N GLU A 382 10.92 -20.01 9.93
CA GLU A 382 11.55 -19.70 8.65
C GLU A 382 11.46 -20.86 7.65
N GLU A 383 11.53 -22.11 8.11
CA GLU A 383 11.39 -23.29 7.26
C GLU A 383 10.01 -23.32 6.57
N VAL A 384 8.96 -22.93 7.30
CA VAL A 384 7.58 -22.86 6.80
C VAL A 384 7.42 -21.71 5.80
N ILE A 385 8.04 -20.56 6.07
CA ILE A 385 8.07 -19.42 5.14
C ILE A 385 8.73 -19.82 3.82
N GLN A 386 9.90 -20.46 3.90
CA GLN A 386 10.63 -20.88 2.71
C GLN A 386 9.91 -22.00 1.96
N TYR A 387 9.19 -22.88 2.64
CA TYR A 387 8.30 -23.84 2.00
C TYR A 387 7.25 -23.17 1.11
N ILE A 388 6.57 -22.13 1.60
CA ILE A 388 5.59 -21.36 0.82
C ILE A 388 6.25 -20.76 -0.43
N TYR A 389 7.42 -20.14 -0.28
CA TYR A 389 8.14 -19.60 -1.44
C TYR A 389 8.62 -20.66 -2.43
N GLN A 390 9.06 -21.83 -1.96
CA GLN A 390 9.52 -22.93 -2.81
C GLN A 390 8.36 -23.58 -3.57
N LYS A 391 7.20 -23.71 -2.92
CA LYS A 391 6.02 -24.32 -3.52
C LYS A 391 5.37 -23.39 -4.55
N TYR A 392 4.99 -22.19 -4.13
CA TYR A 392 4.21 -21.28 -4.98
C TYR A 392 5.08 -20.37 -5.84
N GLY A 393 6.35 -20.15 -5.47
CA GLY A 393 7.26 -19.21 -6.12
C GLY A 393 7.12 -17.78 -5.59
N ARG A 394 8.22 -17.02 -5.63
CA ARG A 394 8.28 -15.63 -5.12
C ARG A 394 7.48 -14.62 -5.95
N ASP A 395 7.03 -15.02 -7.13
CA ASP A 395 6.19 -14.19 -7.99
C ASP A 395 4.70 -14.35 -7.67
N ARG A 396 4.31 -15.43 -6.97
CA ARG A 396 2.91 -15.75 -6.61
C ARG A 396 2.64 -15.73 -5.10
N ALA A 397 3.68 -15.74 -4.27
CA ALA A 397 3.59 -15.61 -2.83
C ALA A 397 4.51 -14.51 -2.30
N ALA A 398 3.99 -13.69 -1.39
CA ALA A 398 4.76 -12.65 -0.69
C ALA A 398 4.08 -12.27 0.62
N LEU A 399 4.84 -11.70 1.55
CA LEU A 399 4.31 -11.18 2.81
C LEU A 399 3.54 -9.87 2.59
N ALA A 400 2.47 -9.65 3.33
CA ALA A 400 1.83 -8.35 3.44
C ALA A 400 2.82 -7.32 4.02
N ALA A 401 2.63 -6.04 3.69
CA ALA A 401 3.34 -4.97 4.36
C ALA A 401 2.81 -4.75 5.79
N THR A 402 3.60 -4.04 6.57
CA THR A 402 3.12 -3.31 7.75
C THR A 402 3.52 -1.87 7.60
N VAL A 403 2.55 -0.95 7.58
CA VAL A 403 2.84 0.48 7.47
C VAL A 403 3.28 0.98 8.84
N ILE A 404 4.58 1.26 8.98
CA ILE A 404 5.10 1.84 10.22
C ILE A 404 4.78 3.32 10.21
N THR A 405 3.90 3.73 11.12
CA THR A 405 3.50 5.13 11.25
C THR A 405 4.27 5.87 12.33
N TYR A 406 4.33 7.20 12.19
CA TYR A 406 4.83 8.09 13.21
C TYR A 406 4.00 7.98 14.49
N ARG A 407 4.67 7.60 15.57
CA ARG A 407 4.13 7.62 16.94
C ARG A 407 4.61 8.89 17.64
N PRO A 408 3.92 9.37 18.69
CA PRO A 408 4.35 10.48 19.55
C PRO A 408 5.86 10.72 19.66
N ARG A 409 6.59 9.71 20.13
CA ARG A 409 8.03 9.81 20.40
C ARG A 409 8.87 9.93 19.13
N SER A 410 8.56 9.18 18.08
CA SER A 410 9.33 9.26 16.84
C SER A 410 9.07 10.57 16.11
N ALA A 411 7.81 11.03 16.10
CA ALA A 411 7.45 12.32 15.54
C ALA A 411 8.15 13.47 16.27
N LEU A 412 8.11 13.50 17.62
CA LEU A 412 8.80 14.53 18.38
C LEU A 412 10.31 14.51 18.14
N ARG A 413 10.92 13.32 18.04
CA ARG A 413 12.36 13.21 17.79
C ARG A 413 12.76 13.79 16.45
N ASP A 414 12.08 13.40 15.38
CA ASP A 414 12.44 13.83 14.03
C ASP A 414 12.13 15.32 13.83
N VAL A 415 10.94 15.79 14.24
CA VAL A 415 10.56 17.21 14.14
C VAL A 415 11.43 18.09 15.06
N GLY A 416 11.74 17.63 16.26
CA GLY A 416 12.60 18.36 17.21
C GLY A 416 14.00 18.60 16.66
N LYS A 417 14.61 17.57 16.06
CA LYS A 417 15.91 17.70 15.38
C LYS A 417 15.83 18.70 14.23
N VAL A 418 14.80 18.60 13.41
CA VAL A 418 14.60 19.47 12.24
C VAL A 418 14.38 20.94 12.64
N LEU A 419 13.74 21.19 13.78
CA LEU A 419 13.60 22.53 14.36
C LEU A 419 14.85 23.03 15.11
N GLY A 420 15.94 22.26 15.12
CA GLY A 420 17.23 22.66 15.71
C GLY A 420 17.37 22.40 17.21
N LEU A 421 16.50 21.60 17.82
CA LEU A 421 16.69 21.17 19.22
C LEU A 421 17.89 20.23 19.33
N SER A 422 18.69 20.41 20.38
CA SER A 422 19.79 19.50 20.69
C SER A 422 19.27 18.08 21.02
N GLY A 423 20.11 17.07 20.78
CA GLY A 423 19.75 15.68 21.12
C GLY A 423 19.33 15.50 22.57
N LEU A 424 19.97 16.22 23.51
CA LEU A 424 19.60 16.21 24.93
C LEU A 424 18.19 16.77 25.18
N GLN A 425 17.81 17.88 24.53
CA GLN A 425 16.48 18.46 24.66
C GLN A 425 15.42 17.52 24.07
N VAL A 426 15.70 16.98 22.88
CA VAL A 426 14.82 16.03 22.20
C VAL A 426 14.59 14.77 23.04
N ASP A 427 15.64 14.18 23.62
CA ASP A 427 15.50 12.97 24.43
C ASP A 427 14.79 13.22 25.75
N ARG A 428 14.96 14.38 26.38
CA ARG A 428 14.20 14.75 27.58
C ARG A 428 12.71 14.87 27.27
N LEU A 429 12.35 15.59 26.22
CA LEU A 429 10.97 15.71 25.75
C LEU A 429 10.37 14.35 25.37
N ALA A 430 11.08 13.53 24.60
CA ALA A 430 10.56 12.23 24.17
C ALA A 430 10.32 11.26 25.35
N LYS A 431 11.08 11.39 26.45
CA LYS A 431 10.89 10.60 27.67
C LYS A 431 9.70 11.07 28.50
N SER A 432 9.46 12.38 28.61
CA SER A 432 8.34 12.92 29.41
C SER A 432 6.97 12.63 28.79
N MET A 433 6.90 12.34 27.48
CA MET A 433 5.66 12.02 26.76
C MET A 433 5.12 10.59 26.92
N GLN A 434 5.43 9.89 28.03
CA GLN A 434 4.97 8.50 28.26
C GLN A 434 3.45 8.32 28.28
N TRP A 435 2.67 9.41 28.44
CA TRP A 435 1.23 9.37 28.68
C TRP A 435 0.43 10.28 27.73
N TRP A 436 1.00 10.63 26.56
CA TRP A 436 0.29 11.48 25.62
C TRP A 436 -0.84 10.69 24.93
N ASP A 437 -2.08 11.15 25.11
CA ASP A 437 -3.28 10.58 24.49
C ASP A 437 -3.52 11.05 23.04
N GLY A 438 -2.64 11.94 22.53
CA GLY A 438 -2.67 12.45 21.15
C GLY A 438 -3.40 13.77 20.97
N SER A 439 -4.10 14.29 21.99
CA SER A 439 -4.87 15.53 21.87
C SER A 439 -4.10 16.75 22.41
N GLU A 440 -3.53 16.66 23.61
CA GLU A 440 -2.82 17.76 24.28
C GLU A 440 -1.58 17.28 25.02
N VAL A 441 -0.47 18.00 24.87
CA VAL A 441 0.71 17.78 25.71
C VAL A 441 0.56 18.71 26.90
N ASP A 442 0.51 18.13 28.09
CA ASP A 442 0.49 18.88 29.35
C ASP A 442 1.75 19.76 29.45
N ASP A 443 1.54 21.07 29.60
CA ASP A 443 2.59 22.08 29.77
C ASP A 443 3.54 21.72 30.92
N SER A 444 3.05 21.04 31.97
CA SER A 444 3.88 20.55 33.07
C SER A 444 5.00 19.62 32.60
N ARG A 445 4.76 18.82 31.55
CA ARG A 445 5.74 17.85 30.98
C ARG A 445 6.80 18.51 30.14
N VAL A 446 6.46 19.62 29.50
CA VAL A 446 7.41 20.46 28.77
C VAL A 446 8.32 21.17 29.78
N LEU A 447 7.76 21.67 30.88
CA LEU A 447 8.51 22.24 32.00
C LEU A 447 9.43 21.21 32.68
N GLU A 448 8.96 19.99 32.92
CA GLU A 448 9.77 18.88 33.45
C GLU A 448 10.96 18.54 32.52
N ALA A 449 10.80 18.70 31.20
CA ALA A 449 11.88 18.53 30.24
C ALA A 449 12.88 19.71 30.25
N GLY A 450 12.62 20.75 31.04
CA GLY A 450 13.43 21.96 31.16
C GLY A 450 13.22 22.96 30.02
N LEU A 451 12.05 22.93 29.38
CA LEU A 451 11.69 23.80 28.27
C LEU A 451 10.47 24.65 28.64
N ASP A 452 10.37 25.83 28.04
CA ASP A 452 9.23 26.72 28.24
C ASP A 452 8.09 26.35 27.28
N PRO A 453 6.90 25.94 27.76
CA PRO A 453 5.73 25.68 26.93
C PRO A 453 5.24 26.93 26.18
N ALA A 454 5.49 28.12 26.72
CA ALA A 454 5.14 29.37 26.05
C ALA A 454 6.04 29.68 24.85
N SER A 455 7.20 29.02 24.75
CA SER A 455 8.18 29.20 23.67
C SER A 455 7.54 28.99 22.29
N PRO A 456 7.70 29.95 21.36
CA PRO A 456 7.20 29.78 19.99
C PRO A 456 7.76 28.54 19.29
N LEU A 457 8.99 28.14 19.61
CA LEU A 457 9.62 26.94 19.07
C LEU A 457 8.87 25.68 19.50
N ILE A 458 8.54 25.58 20.79
CA ILE A 458 7.82 24.43 21.33
C ILE A 458 6.39 24.36 20.81
N LYS A 459 5.71 25.51 20.70
CA LYS A 459 4.37 25.56 20.09
C LYS A 459 4.39 25.05 18.64
N ARG A 460 5.37 25.47 17.83
CA ARG A 460 5.55 24.97 16.46
C ARG A 460 5.88 23.48 16.42
N LEU A 461 6.77 23.01 17.30
CA LEU A 461 7.08 21.60 17.46
C LEU A 461 5.81 20.78 17.72
N LEU A 462 5.04 21.14 18.75
CA LEU A 462 3.83 20.40 19.12
C LEU A 462 2.74 20.45 18.04
N TYR A 463 2.62 21.56 17.33
CA TYR A 463 1.72 21.68 16.18
C TYR A 463 2.10 20.71 15.04
N LEU A 464 3.39 20.71 14.64
CA LEU A 464 3.88 19.84 13.56
C LEU A 464 3.86 18.36 13.95
N VAL A 465 4.21 18.04 15.21
CA VAL A 465 4.16 16.66 15.73
C VAL A 465 2.74 16.12 15.69
N ARG A 466 1.73 16.92 16.06
CA ARG A 466 0.32 16.51 15.98
C ARG A 466 -0.12 16.17 14.55
N GLN A 467 0.34 16.93 13.56
CA GLN A 467 0.04 16.63 12.16
C GLN A 467 0.80 15.41 11.64
N LEU A 468 2.03 15.17 12.11
CA LEU A 468 2.87 14.08 11.63
C LEU A 468 2.47 12.72 12.25
N ILE A 469 1.81 12.70 13.41
CA ILE A 469 1.33 11.45 14.00
C ILE A 469 0.43 10.70 13.03
N ARG A 470 0.58 9.37 12.98
CA ARG A 470 -0.08 8.46 12.03
C ARG A 470 0.36 8.62 10.57
N PHE A 471 1.21 9.58 10.21
CA PHE A 471 1.83 9.57 8.88
C PHE A 471 2.64 8.30 8.70
N PRO A 472 2.56 7.67 7.52
CA PRO A 472 3.37 6.52 7.23
C PRO A 472 4.83 6.95 7.06
N ARG A 473 5.75 6.18 7.64
CA ARG A 473 7.18 6.47 7.68
C ARG A 473 7.98 5.56 6.76
N HIS A 474 7.61 4.28 6.72
CA HIS A 474 8.18 3.27 5.82
C HIS A 474 7.32 2.00 5.87
N LEU A 475 7.50 1.14 4.87
CA LEU A 475 6.95 -0.22 4.87
C LEU A 475 7.91 -1.17 5.56
N SER A 476 7.41 -1.90 6.56
CA SER A 476 8.05 -3.10 7.09
C SER A 476 7.33 -4.34 6.55
N GLN A 477 7.85 -5.53 6.89
CA GLN A 477 7.19 -6.79 6.57
C GLN A 477 6.20 -7.19 7.67
N HIS A 478 5.04 -7.72 7.29
CA HIS A 478 4.12 -8.30 8.27
C HIS A 478 4.80 -9.44 9.02
N VAL A 479 4.39 -9.62 10.27
CA VAL A 479 4.95 -10.67 11.14
C VAL A 479 4.59 -12.07 10.68
N GLY A 480 3.90 -12.28 9.55
CA GLY A 480 3.68 -13.60 8.96
C GLY A 480 2.54 -13.76 7.96
N GLY A 481 1.90 -12.68 7.55
CA GLY A 481 0.71 -12.75 6.71
C GLY A 481 1.13 -12.84 5.27
N PHE A 482 0.83 -13.97 4.63
CA PHE A 482 1.11 -14.23 3.23
C PHE A 482 -0.11 -13.98 2.37
N VAL A 483 0.11 -13.35 1.23
CA VAL A 483 -0.84 -13.38 0.12
C VAL A 483 -0.30 -14.39 -0.90
N ILE A 484 -1.15 -15.30 -1.35
CA ILE A 484 -0.78 -16.40 -2.25
C ILE A 484 -1.81 -16.46 -3.37
N SER A 485 -1.40 -16.14 -4.60
CA SER A 485 -2.30 -16.10 -5.75
C SER A 485 -2.02 -17.22 -6.77
N ASN A 486 -3.04 -17.61 -7.55
CA ASN A 486 -2.89 -18.54 -8.67
C ASN A 486 -1.95 -17.97 -9.75
N GLY A 487 -2.13 -16.70 -10.08
CA GLY A 487 -1.31 -15.94 -11.02
C GLY A 487 -0.21 -15.14 -10.31
N PRO A 488 0.66 -14.45 -11.08
CA PRO A 488 1.64 -13.54 -10.51
C PRO A 488 0.99 -12.46 -9.64
N LEU A 489 1.51 -12.22 -8.43
CA LEU A 489 1.01 -11.18 -7.52
C LEU A 489 1.06 -9.79 -8.13
N ALA A 490 2.01 -9.54 -9.04
CA ALA A 490 2.11 -8.30 -9.79
C ALA A 490 0.89 -8.02 -10.70
N GLU A 491 -0.09 -8.92 -10.82
CA GLU A 491 -1.38 -8.65 -11.45
C GLU A 491 -2.36 -7.94 -10.49
N LEU A 492 -2.10 -8.01 -9.17
CA LEU A 492 -2.89 -7.45 -8.09
C LEU A 492 -2.18 -6.30 -7.38
N VAL A 493 -0.90 -6.48 -7.03
CA VAL A 493 -0.13 -5.52 -6.24
C VAL A 493 1.37 -5.71 -6.50
N PRO A 494 2.18 -4.64 -6.55
CA PRO A 494 3.62 -4.78 -6.75
C PRO A 494 4.30 -5.56 -5.61
N VAL A 495 5.32 -6.31 -5.98
CA VAL A 495 6.17 -7.08 -5.06
C VAL A 495 7.55 -6.43 -4.96
N GLU A 496 8.07 -6.29 -3.75
CA GLU A 496 9.40 -5.75 -3.50
C GLU A 496 10.21 -6.62 -2.53
N ASN A 497 11.53 -6.44 -2.53
CA ASN A 497 12.41 -7.15 -1.60
C ASN A 497 12.11 -6.75 -0.16
N ALA A 498 12.12 -7.69 0.78
CA ALA A 498 12.09 -7.38 2.20
C ALA A 498 13.49 -6.97 2.71
N THR A 499 13.58 -6.42 3.91
CA THR A 499 14.87 -6.18 4.58
C THR A 499 15.56 -7.49 4.98
N MET A 500 14.77 -8.50 5.37
CA MET A 500 15.31 -9.84 5.60
C MET A 500 15.61 -10.50 4.26
N ALA A 501 16.79 -11.09 4.15
CA ALA A 501 17.19 -11.87 2.99
C ALA A 501 16.13 -12.93 2.67
N ASP A 502 15.97 -13.21 1.38
CA ASP A 502 15.11 -14.28 0.91
C ASP A 502 13.62 -14.17 1.23
N ARG A 503 13.15 -12.93 1.47
CA ARG A 503 11.73 -12.62 1.61
C ARG A 503 11.31 -11.50 0.67
N THR A 504 10.06 -11.57 0.22
CA THR A 504 9.41 -10.53 -0.57
C THR A 504 8.18 -10.01 0.18
N VAL A 505 7.84 -8.75 -0.06
CA VAL A 505 6.63 -8.13 0.49
C VAL A 505 5.82 -7.46 -0.61
N ILE A 506 4.51 -7.42 -0.45
CA ILE A 506 3.62 -6.56 -1.25
C ILE A 506 3.51 -5.17 -0.61
N GLN A 507 3.01 -4.21 -1.36
CA GLN A 507 2.91 -2.80 -0.94
C GLN A 507 1.70 -2.46 -0.04
N TRP A 508 0.80 -3.41 0.16
CA TRP A 508 -0.45 -3.26 0.92
C TRP A 508 -0.37 -3.95 2.28
N GLU A 509 -0.97 -3.32 3.29
CA GLU A 509 -1.07 -3.90 4.64
C GLU A 509 -2.39 -4.63 4.88
N LYS A 510 -2.54 -5.20 6.09
CA LYS A 510 -3.71 -6.00 6.48
C LYS A 510 -5.04 -5.34 6.10
N ASN A 511 -5.26 -4.09 6.49
CA ASN A 511 -6.53 -3.41 6.26
C ASN A 511 -6.78 -3.17 4.76
N ASP A 512 -5.73 -2.81 4.00
CA ASP A 512 -5.85 -2.63 2.55
C ASP A 512 -6.25 -3.94 1.86
N LEU A 513 -5.75 -5.09 2.33
CA LEU A 513 -6.14 -6.41 1.83
C LEU A 513 -7.59 -6.73 2.17
N GLU A 514 -8.03 -6.45 3.40
CA GLU A 514 -9.41 -6.66 3.85
C GLU A 514 -10.40 -5.81 3.03
N ASP A 515 -10.08 -4.53 2.79
CA ASP A 515 -10.89 -3.61 2.00
C ASP A 515 -11.08 -4.06 0.55
N LEU A 516 -10.11 -4.83 0.02
CA LEU A 516 -10.16 -5.43 -1.32
C LEU A 516 -10.65 -6.89 -1.33
N GLY A 517 -11.03 -7.44 -0.18
CA GLY A 517 -11.47 -8.84 -0.05
C GLY A 517 -10.37 -9.87 -0.34
N LEU A 518 -9.10 -9.49 -0.19
CA LEU A 518 -7.95 -10.36 -0.37
C LEU A 518 -7.69 -11.17 0.91
N LEU A 519 -7.72 -12.49 0.78
CA LEU A 519 -7.43 -13.39 1.90
C LEU A 519 -5.93 -13.56 2.11
N LYS A 520 -5.53 -13.70 3.38
CA LYS A 520 -4.14 -13.91 3.80
C LYS A 520 -4.00 -15.17 4.66
N VAL A 521 -2.82 -15.77 4.62
CA VAL A 521 -2.45 -16.91 5.47
C VAL A 521 -1.40 -16.46 6.47
N ASP A 522 -1.72 -16.50 7.76
CA ASP A 522 -0.83 -16.03 8.81
C ASP A 522 0.06 -17.17 9.35
N VAL A 523 1.34 -17.13 8.97
CA VAL A 523 2.40 -18.00 9.48
C VAL A 523 3.10 -17.30 10.62
N LEU A 524 2.70 -17.57 11.86
CA LEU A 524 3.15 -16.83 13.04
C LEU A 524 4.13 -17.63 13.89
N GLY A 525 4.85 -16.96 14.77
CA GLY A 525 5.90 -17.57 15.58
C GLY A 525 5.63 -17.42 17.06
N LEU A 526 5.49 -18.53 17.78
CA LEU A 526 5.23 -18.57 19.20
C LEU A 526 6.40 -19.19 19.96
N GLY A 527 7.05 -18.40 20.82
CA GLY A 527 8.21 -18.85 21.61
C GLY A 527 7.89 -19.99 22.57
N MET A 528 6.63 -20.11 23.03
CA MET A 528 6.21 -21.20 23.91
C MET A 528 6.27 -22.57 23.20
N LEU A 529 5.92 -22.64 21.91
CA LEU A 529 6.02 -23.89 21.14
C LEU A 529 7.48 -24.33 21.02
N THR A 530 8.39 -23.39 20.79
CA THR A 530 9.83 -23.66 20.82
C THR A 530 10.30 -24.17 22.19
N ALA A 531 9.76 -23.61 23.28
CA ALA A 531 10.08 -24.05 24.63
C ALA A 531 9.55 -25.46 24.95
N ILE A 532 8.38 -25.84 24.44
CA ILE A 532 7.79 -27.18 24.64
C ILE A 532 8.57 -28.26 23.87
N ARG A 533 9.10 -27.93 22.68
CA ARG A 533 9.91 -28.87 21.90
C ARG A 533 11.24 -29.19 22.59
N ARG A 534 11.84 -28.21 23.26
CA ARG A 534 13.10 -28.37 24.01
C ARG A 534 12.87 -29.17 25.28
#